data_AF-C6BGY8-F1
#
_entry.id   AF-C6BGY8-F1
#
_cell.length_a   1.000
_cell.length_b   1.000
_cell.length_c   1.000
_cell.angle_alpha   90.00
_cell.angle_beta   90.00
_cell.angle_gamma   90.00
#
_symmetry.space_group_name_H-M   'P 1'
#
loop_
_entity.id
_entity.type
_entity.pdbx_description
1 polymer ?
#
loop_
_entity_poly.entity_id
_entity_poly.type
_entity_poly.pdbx_seq_one_letter_code
_entity_poly.pdbx_strand_id
1 'polypeptide(L)'
;MQGWSIQEFKGCSIHVLAVLGLGTQFRYAYTGFVCAPKKGGTAYPQMQRFHHTSADFDSFDAAISAGMREGRAIAERWFSMAIEERSQAL
;
A
#
# COMPACT_ATOMS: atom_id res chain seq x y z
N MET A 1 -17.84 0.78 -10.65
CA MET A 1 -16.52 0.39 -11.22
C MET A 1 -15.55 0.31 -10.03
N GLN A 2 -15.04 -0.88 -9.68
CA GLN A 2 -14.05 -1.01 -8.60
C GLN A 2 -12.73 -0.40 -9.11
N GLY A 3 -12.31 0.70 -8.52
CA GLY A 3 -11.11 1.44 -8.90
C GLY A 3 -10.02 1.35 -7.84
N TRP A 4 -8.79 1.60 -8.24
CA TRP A 4 -7.68 1.77 -7.30
C TRP A 4 -7.90 3.04 -6.48
N SER A 5 -7.88 2.90 -5.16
CA SER A 5 -7.71 4.03 -4.24
C SER A 5 -6.23 4.36 -4.16
N ILE A 6 -5.89 5.63 -4.38
CA ILE A 6 -4.50 6.10 -4.46
C ILE A 6 -4.29 7.15 -3.36
N GLN A 7 -3.20 7.03 -2.62
CA GLN A 7 -2.79 7.99 -1.61
C GLN A 7 -1.28 8.25 -1.70
N GLU A 8 -0.90 9.52 -1.68
CA GLU A 8 0.50 9.92 -1.53
C GLU A 8 0.87 10.01 -0.05
N PHE A 9 2.03 9.46 0.32
CA PHE A 9 2.55 9.51 1.69
C PHE A 9 4.07 9.57 1.69
N LYS A 10 4.63 10.67 2.24
CA LYS A 10 6.08 10.96 2.26
C LYS A 10 6.74 10.88 0.87
N GLY A 11 5.98 11.10 -0.20
CA GLY A 11 6.46 11.00 -1.60
C GLY A 11 6.36 9.59 -2.19
N CYS A 12 5.95 8.58 -1.41
CA CYS A 12 5.54 7.28 -1.94
C CYS A 12 4.09 7.34 -2.41
N SER A 13 3.77 6.60 -3.48
CA SER A 13 2.40 6.42 -3.94
C SER A 13 1.87 5.06 -3.49
N ILE A 14 0.78 5.05 -2.72
CA ILE A 14 0.14 3.86 -2.17
C ILE A 14 -1.13 3.60 -2.98
N HIS A 15 -1.23 2.40 -3.55
CA HIS A 15 -2.37 1.96 -4.33
C HIS A 15 -3.04 0.79 -3.62
N VAL A 16 -4.35 0.87 -3.41
CA VAL A 16 -5.15 -0.17 -2.76
C VAL A 16 -6.40 -0.45 -3.58
N LEU A 17 -6.68 -1.73 -3.79
CA LEU A 17 -7.89 -2.22 -4.40
C LEU A 17 -8.58 -3.15 -3.42
N ALA A 18 -9.79 -2.78 -2.99
CA ALA A 18 -10.66 -3.69 -2.26
C ALA A 18 -11.27 -4.70 -3.23
N VAL A 19 -11.25 -5.96 -2.83
CA VAL A 19 -11.70 -7.10 -3.64
C VAL A 19 -12.87 -7.75 -2.90
N LEU A 20 -13.98 -8.00 -3.59
CA LEU A 20 -15.09 -8.72 -2.99
C LEU A 20 -14.71 -10.20 -2.81
N GLY A 21 -14.86 -10.71 -1.60
CA GLY A 21 -14.58 -12.10 -1.27
C GLY A 21 -15.57 -13.06 -1.93
N LEU A 22 -15.10 -14.28 -2.21
CA LEU A 22 -15.95 -15.37 -2.69
C LEU A 22 -16.60 -16.04 -1.47
N GLY A 23 -17.81 -15.64 -1.13
CA GLY A 23 -18.54 -16.16 0.04
C GLY A 23 -20.00 -15.71 0.08
N THR A 24 -20.78 -16.31 0.98
CA THR A 24 -22.21 -15.99 1.18
C THR A 24 -22.43 -14.68 1.92
N GLN A 25 -21.41 -14.20 2.65
CA GLN A 25 -21.39 -12.90 3.28
C GLN A 25 -20.60 -11.94 2.39
N PHE A 26 -21.18 -10.79 2.04
CA PHE A 26 -20.54 -9.74 1.26
C PHE A 26 -19.41 -9.07 2.06
N ARG A 27 -18.28 -9.78 2.20
CA ARG A 27 -17.07 -9.30 2.85
C ARG A 27 -15.99 -9.01 1.83
N TYR A 28 -15.08 -8.14 2.21
CA TYR A 28 -14.04 -7.63 1.35
C TYR A 28 -12.67 -8.09 1.84
N ALA A 29 -11.77 -8.31 0.90
CA ALA A 29 -10.33 -8.43 1.07
C ALA A 29 -9.68 -7.19 0.41
N TYR A 30 -8.34 -7.11 0.41
CA TYR A 30 -7.66 -6.10 -0.41
C TYR A 30 -6.34 -6.60 -1.00
N THR A 31 -5.95 -5.97 -2.09
CA THR A 31 -4.61 -6.05 -2.65
C THR A 31 -4.07 -4.64 -2.83
N GLY A 32 -2.77 -4.48 -2.76
CA GLY A 32 -2.14 -3.18 -2.86
C GLY A 32 -0.70 -3.23 -3.31
N PHE A 33 -0.18 -2.07 -3.64
CA PHE A 33 1.25 -1.87 -3.84
C PHE A 33 1.67 -0.46 -3.42
N VAL A 34 2.90 -0.34 -2.97
CA VAL A 34 3.56 0.94 -2.67
C VAL A 34 4.65 1.15 -3.70
N CYS A 35 4.70 2.35 -4.26
CA CYS A 35 5.75 2.83 -5.14
C CYS A 35 6.64 3.80 -4.36
N ALA A 36 7.96 3.59 -4.39
CA ALA A 36 8.93 4.48 -3.74
C ALA A 36 8.90 5.87 -4.40
N PRO A 37 9.44 6.93 -3.77
CA PRO A 37 9.45 8.25 -4.38
C PRO A 37 10.16 8.23 -5.75
N LYS A 38 9.61 8.95 -6.73
CA LYS A 38 10.27 9.12 -8.02
C LYS A 38 11.59 9.87 -7.81
N LYS A 39 12.71 9.28 -8.21
CA LYS A 39 13.99 10.00 -8.26
C LYS A 39 14.12 10.67 -9.63
N GLY A 40 13.59 11.90 -9.75
CA GLY A 40 13.60 12.66 -11.00
C GLY A 40 12.55 12.18 -12.00
N GLY A 41 12.84 12.31 -13.30
CA GLY A 41 11.92 11.95 -14.40
C GLY A 41 11.82 10.45 -14.71
N THR A 42 12.37 9.57 -13.87
CA THR A 42 12.39 8.13 -14.09
C THR A 42 11.22 7.40 -13.41
N ALA A 43 10.98 6.15 -13.81
CA ALA A 43 10.00 5.26 -13.21
C ALA A 43 10.28 5.04 -11.71
N TYR A 44 9.26 4.61 -10.96
CA TYR A 44 9.39 4.31 -9.54
C TYR A 44 10.54 3.31 -9.29
N PRO A 45 11.58 3.68 -8.52
CA PRO A 45 12.80 2.87 -8.40
C PRO A 45 12.56 1.54 -7.67
N GLN A 46 11.48 1.47 -6.88
CA GLN A 46 11.07 0.29 -6.14
C GLN A 46 9.54 0.25 -6.06
N MET A 47 8.98 -0.94 -6.22
CA MET A 47 7.56 -1.22 -6.01
C MET A 47 7.44 -2.47 -5.15
N GLN A 48 6.64 -2.39 -4.07
CA GLN A 48 6.36 -3.53 -3.20
C GLN A 48 4.86 -3.80 -3.17
N ARG A 49 4.49 -5.04 -3.48
CA ARG A 49 3.11 -5.52 -3.41
C ARG A 49 2.79 -6.04 -2.01
N PHE A 50 1.53 -5.92 -1.62
CA PHE A 50 0.99 -6.45 -0.37
C PHE A 50 -0.47 -6.85 -0.59
N HIS A 51 -1.01 -7.74 0.24
CA HIS A 51 -2.38 -8.21 0.13
C HIS A 51 -2.87 -8.82 1.44
N HIS A 52 -4.17 -8.70 1.67
CA HIS A 52 -4.89 -9.44 2.69
C HIS A 52 -5.93 -10.32 1.98
N THR A 53 -5.65 -11.62 1.90
CA THR A 53 -6.43 -12.58 1.10
C THR A 53 -7.73 -13.04 1.77
N SER A 54 -7.81 -12.95 3.10
CA SER A 54 -9.03 -13.27 3.84
C SER A 54 -10.06 -12.16 3.68
N ALA A 55 -11.29 -12.51 3.33
CA ALA A 55 -12.37 -11.55 3.19
C ALA A 55 -12.96 -11.19 4.56
N ASP A 56 -12.20 -10.42 5.35
CA ASP A 56 -12.51 -10.13 6.76
C ASP A 56 -13.16 -8.75 6.98
N PHE A 57 -13.28 -7.92 5.93
CA PHE A 57 -13.79 -6.56 6.04
C PHE A 57 -15.27 -6.49 5.69
N ASP A 58 -16.07 -5.89 6.57
CA ASP A 58 -17.53 -5.80 6.40
C ASP A 58 -17.96 -4.71 5.39
N SER A 59 -17.01 -3.93 4.86
CA SER A 59 -17.27 -2.92 3.84
C SER A 59 -16.08 -2.67 2.92
N PHE A 60 -16.37 -2.14 1.73
CA PHE A 60 -15.35 -1.67 0.78
C PHE A 60 -14.40 -0.65 1.42
N ASP A 61 -14.95 0.36 2.10
CA ASP A 61 -14.15 1.42 2.73
C ASP A 61 -13.28 0.92 3.87
N ALA A 62 -13.75 -0.10 4.62
CA ALA A 62 -12.96 -0.73 5.67
C ALA A 62 -11.74 -1.46 5.09
N ALA A 63 -11.92 -2.20 3.99
CA ALA A 63 -10.83 -2.86 3.28
C ALA A 63 -9.82 -1.84 2.71
N ILE A 64 -10.29 -0.76 2.09
CA ILE A 64 -9.41 0.32 1.61
C ILE A 64 -8.64 0.95 2.76
N SER A 65 -9.30 1.29 3.86
CA SER A 65 -8.67 1.93 5.02
C SER A 65 -7.63 1.05 5.69
N ALA A 66 -7.87 -0.26 5.75
CA ALA A 66 -6.91 -1.25 6.22
C ALA A 66 -5.69 -1.33 5.29
N GLY A 67 -5.91 -1.49 3.98
CA GLY A 67 -4.80 -1.52 3.01
C GLY A 67 -3.98 -0.23 2.99
N MET A 68 -4.62 0.93 3.19
CA MET A 68 -3.91 2.22 3.27
C MET A 68 -3.02 2.31 4.51
N ARG A 69 -3.47 1.77 5.66
CA ARG A 69 -2.63 1.69 6.87
C ARG A 69 -1.41 0.80 6.64
N GLU A 70 -1.60 -0.36 6.02
CA GLU A 70 -0.48 -1.26 5.71
C GLU A 70 0.50 -0.63 4.72
N GLY A 71 0.00 0.00 3.66
CA GLY A 71 0.81 0.72 2.69
C GLY A 71 1.63 1.84 3.34
N ARG A 72 1.05 2.60 4.28
CA ARG A 72 1.80 3.60 5.06
C ARG A 72 2.89 2.96 5.90
N ALA A 73 2.61 1.85 6.59
CA ALA A 73 3.63 1.15 7.38
C ALA A 73 4.79 0.63 6.52
N ILE A 74 4.52 0.17 5.28
CA ILE A 74 5.56 -0.20 4.31
C ILE A 74 6.41 1.02 3.95
N ALA A 75 5.77 2.14 3.58
CA ALA A 75 6.47 3.37 3.24
C ALA A 75 7.33 3.88 4.41
N GLU A 76 6.82 3.85 5.64
CA GLU A 76 7.57 4.24 6.84
C GLU A 76 8.83 3.41 7.04
N ARG A 77 8.76 2.08 6.87
CA ARG A 77 9.94 1.21 6.95
C ARG A 77 11.00 1.57 5.91
N TRP A 78 10.60 1.92 4.69
CA TRP A 78 11.54 2.38 3.67
C TRP A 78 12.24 3.69 4.09
N PHE A 79 11.53 4.62 4.71
CA PHE A 79 12.15 5.84 5.24
C PHE A 79 13.13 5.55 6.36
N SER A 80 12.80 4.65 7.28
CA SER A 80 13.71 4.25 8.36
C SER A 80 14.99 3.62 7.83
N MET A 81 14.89 2.68 6.89
CA MET A 81 16.07 2.04 6.27
C MET A 81 16.94 3.07 5.53
N ALA A 82 16.33 4.00 4.79
CA ALA A 82 17.08 5.04 4.08
C ALA A 82 17.82 6.02 5.02
N ILE A 83 17.30 6.23 6.25
CA ILE A 83 17.98 7.04 7.27
C ILE A 83 19.15 6.28 7.88
N GLU A 84 18.99 4.98 8.15
CA GLU A 84 20.05 4.12 8.69
C GLU A 84 21.22 3.99 7.72
N GLU A 85 20.95 3.70 6.43
CA GLU A 85 21.97 3.62 5.39
C GLU A 85 22.78 4.92 5.25
N ARG A 86 22.10 6.08 5.34
CA ARG A 86 22.78 7.39 5.29
C ARG A 86 23.62 7.66 6.53
N SER A 87 23.22 7.12 7.69
CA SER A 87 23.94 7.32 8.95
C SER A 87 25.18 6.43 9.07
N GLN A 88 25.23 5.30 8.37
CA GLN A 88 26.40 4.42 8.30
C GLN A 88 27.41 4.83 7.21
N ALA A 89 27.03 5.71 6.29
CA ALA A 89 27.87 6.19 5.19
C ALA A 89 28.64 7.50 5.53
N LEU A 90 28.54 7.99 6.76
CA LEU A 90 29.22 9.18 7.31
C LEU A 90 30.22 8.76 8.38
#